data_AF-A0A0C3JD16-F1
#
_entry.id   AF-A0A0C3JD16-F1
#
_cell.length_a   1.000
_cell.length_b   1.000
_cell.length_c   1.000
_cell.angle_alpha   90.00
_cell.angle_beta   90.00
_cell.angle_gamma   90.00
#
_symmetry.space_group_name_H-M   'P 1'
#
loop_
_entity.id
_entity.type
_entity.pdbx_description
1 polymer ?
#
loop_
_entity_poly.entity_id
_entity_poly.type
_entity_poly.pdbx_seq_one_letter_code
_entity_poly.pdbx_strand_id
1 'polypeptide(L)'
;TDEPTASFEEDAGNTDNSPMSVEAHVSLARTYQRTRARNMRDLATELNIPQLLDILRRFLQSQLQHDDRDPEDVPLDEYPFYDGSVCVYNSASSTFYAPSDVSGLHGMRREHI
;
A
#
# COMPACT_ATOMS: atom_id res chain seq x y z
N THR A 1 25.70 -48.45 -36.92
CA THR A 1 24.65 -47.45 -37.14
C THR A 1 23.72 -47.55 -35.97
N ASP A 2 23.97 -46.73 -34.95
CA ASP A 2 23.12 -46.60 -33.77
C ASP A 2 22.61 -45.16 -33.78
N GLU A 3 21.31 -44.98 -34.01
CA GLU A 3 20.62 -43.72 -33.74
C GLU A 3 20.27 -43.67 -32.25
N PRO A 4 20.55 -42.57 -31.53
CA PRO A 4 19.96 -42.35 -30.23
C PRO A 4 18.61 -41.64 -30.40
N THR A 5 17.53 -42.37 -30.14
CA THR A 5 16.19 -41.83 -29.94
C THR A 5 16.20 -40.87 -28.75
N ALA A 6 16.00 -39.57 -29.00
CA ALA A 6 15.80 -38.58 -27.94
C ALA A 6 14.40 -38.76 -27.34
N SER A 7 14.33 -39.26 -26.11
CA SER A 7 13.12 -39.25 -25.30
C SER A 7 12.87 -37.82 -24.84
N PHE A 8 11.74 -37.22 -25.25
CA PHE A 8 11.27 -35.97 -24.66
C PHE A 8 10.65 -36.30 -23.32
N GLU A 9 11.35 -36.01 -22.23
CA GLU A 9 10.76 -36.02 -20.89
C GLU A 9 9.86 -34.79 -20.78
N GLU A 10 8.54 -35.00 -20.79
CA GLU A 10 7.57 -33.97 -20.46
C GLU A 10 7.76 -33.61 -18.98
N ASP A 11 8.46 -32.50 -18.72
CA ASP A 11 8.56 -31.87 -17.41
C ASP A 11 7.14 -31.45 -17.00
N ALA A 12 6.47 -32.34 -16.27
CA ALA A 12 5.18 -32.10 -15.65
C ALA A 12 5.39 -31.05 -14.55
N GLY A 13 5.46 -29.79 -14.96
CA GLY A 13 5.50 -28.63 -14.08
C GLY A 13 4.34 -28.72 -13.10
N ASN A 14 4.67 -29.09 -11.86
CA ASN A 14 3.76 -29.13 -10.73
C ASN A 14 3.14 -27.74 -10.60
N THR A 15 1.94 -27.57 -11.18
CA THR A 15 1.18 -26.33 -11.04
C THR A 15 0.68 -26.33 -9.61
N ASP A 16 1.48 -25.73 -8.74
CA ASP A 16 1.10 -25.40 -7.38
C ASP A 16 -0.09 -24.45 -7.48
N ASN A 17 -1.29 -25.03 -7.48
CA ASN A 17 -2.56 -24.33 -7.51
C ASN A 17 -2.88 -23.78 -6.11
N SER A 18 -1.83 -23.37 -5.38
CA SER A 18 -1.96 -22.54 -4.19
C SER A 18 -2.57 -21.22 -4.65
N PRO A 19 -3.67 -20.74 -4.05
CA PRO A 19 -4.21 -19.43 -4.37
C PRO A 19 -3.08 -18.43 -4.19
N MET A 20 -2.61 -17.85 -5.30
CA MET A 20 -1.54 -16.86 -5.29
C MET A 20 -2.00 -15.76 -4.32
N SER A 21 -1.45 -15.73 -3.11
CA SER A 21 -1.76 -14.68 -2.15
C SER A 21 -1.09 -13.43 -2.67
N VAL A 22 -1.79 -12.72 -3.53
CA VAL A 22 -1.30 -11.51 -4.16
C VAL A 22 -1.34 -10.40 -3.11
N GLU A 23 -0.21 -10.20 -2.45
CA GLU A 23 -0.03 -9.07 -1.54
C GLU A 23 0.15 -7.79 -2.37
N ALA A 24 -0.79 -6.87 -2.22
CA ALA A 24 -0.65 -5.52 -2.78
C ALA A 24 0.50 -4.80 -2.06
N HIS A 25 1.33 -4.08 -2.81
CA HIS A 25 2.45 -3.34 -2.22
C HIS A 25 2.62 -1.97 -2.87
N VAL A 26 3.14 -1.03 -2.07
CA VAL A 26 3.47 0.33 -2.49
C VAL A 26 4.96 0.56 -2.29
N SER A 27 5.64 0.98 -3.34
CA SER A 27 7.04 1.42 -3.29
C SER A 27 7.11 2.93 -3.36
N LEU A 28 7.71 3.56 -2.36
CA LEU A 28 7.96 5.00 -2.36
C LEU A 28 9.24 5.33 -3.14
N ALA A 29 9.36 6.57 -3.62
CA ALA A 29 10.61 7.06 -4.17
C ALA A 29 11.79 6.81 -3.20
N ARG A 30 12.99 6.56 -3.74
CA ARG A 30 14.18 6.24 -2.93
C ARG A 30 14.53 7.30 -1.88
N THR A 31 14.11 8.54 -2.08
CA THR A 31 14.48 9.66 -1.22
C THR A 31 13.26 10.55 -1.00
N TYR A 32 12.96 10.82 0.27
CA TYR A 32 11.94 11.80 0.64
C TYR A 32 12.42 13.22 0.28
N GLN A 33 11.47 14.12 0.05
CA GLN A 33 11.78 15.50 -0.27
C GLN A 33 12.19 16.27 1.00
N ARG A 34 13.42 16.80 1.00
CA ARG A 34 14.04 17.39 2.20
C ARG A 34 13.53 18.79 2.54
N THR A 35 12.92 19.46 1.57
CA THR A 35 12.35 20.81 1.66
C THR A 35 10.88 20.83 2.06
N ARG A 36 10.25 19.66 2.22
CA ARG A 36 8.86 19.52 2.68
C ARG A 36 8.76 19.58 4.20
N ALA A 37 7.54 19.73 4.69
CA ALA A 37 7.18 19.60 6.10
C ALA A 37 7.72 18.30 6.72
N ARG A 38 8.14 18.42 7.99
CA ARG A 38 8.73 17.31 8.77
C ARG A 38 7.91 16.89 9.98
N ASN A 39 6.80 17.56 10.25
CA ASN A 39 5.81 17.18 11.27
C ASN A 39 4.41 17.46 10.73
N MET A 40 3.39 16.95 11.43
CA MET A 40 1.99 17.05 10.99
C MET A 40 1.45 18.48 10.96
N ARG A 41 1.88 19.36 11.87
CA ARG A 41 1.41 20.76 11.93
C ARG A 41 1.92 21.56 10.73
N ASP A 42 3.21 21.42 10.43
CA ASP A 42 3.81 22.04 9.26
C ASP A 42 3.21 21.49 7.97
N LEU A 43 2.91 20.18 7.93
CA LEU A 43 2.29 19.55 6.76
C LEU A 43 0.85 20.04 6.56
N ALA A 44 0.08 20.20 7.63
CA ALA A 44 -1.27 20.78 7.60
C ALA A 44 -1.26 22.20 7.02
N THR A 45 -0.26 23.00 7.41
CA THR A 45 -0.04 24.35 6.88
C THR A 45 0.37 24.32 5.41
N GLU A 46 1.35 23.47 5.05
CA GLU A 46 1.84 23.34 3.68
C GLU A 46 0.74 22.91 2.71
N LEU A 47 -0.15 21.99 3.12
CA LEU A 47 -1.27 21.50 2.32
C LEU A 47 -2.51 22.40 2.37
N ASN A 48 -2.54 23.42 3.23
CA ASN A 48 -3.72 24.24 3.53
C ASN A 48 -4.92 23.40 4.04
N ILE A 49 -4.64 22.37 4.86
CA ILE A 49 -5.65 21.49 5.45
C ILE A 49 -5.51 21.58 6.98
N PRO A 50 -6.18 22.53 7.65
CA PRO A 50 -6.04 22.70 9.10
C PRO A 50 -6.56 21.50 9.89
N GLN A 51 -7.53 20.75 9.34
CA GLN A 51 -8.13 19.57 9.95
C GLN A 51 -7.30 18.29 9.74
N LEU A 52 -6.11 18.38 9.13
CA LEU A 52 -5.30 17.20 8.80
C LEU A 52 -4.97 16.35 10.03
N LEU A 53 -4.73 17.00 11.17
CA LEU A 53 -4.46 16.29 12.42
C LEU A 53 -5.68 15.47 12.86
N ASP A 54 -6.88 16.04 12.78
CA ASP A 54 -8.12 15.35 13.17
C ASP A 54 -8.42 14.16 12.25
N ILE A 55 -8.18 14.34 10.95
CA ILE A 55 -8.28 13.26 9.95
C ILE A 55 -7.30 12.13 10.28
N LEU A 56 -6.03 12.46 10.60
CA LEU A 56 -5.04 11.46 10.98
C LEU A 56 -5.47 10.70 12.23
N ARG A 57 -6.00 11.38 13.25
CA ARG A 57 -6.46 10.76 14.49
C ARG A 57 -7.58 9.76 14.25
N ARG A 58 -8.60 10.14 13.47
CA ARG A 58 -9.69 9.24 13.08
C ARG A 58 -9.20 8.06 12.24
N PHE A 59 -8.25 8.30 11.33
CA PHE A 59 -7.62 7.24 10.56
C PHE A 59 -6.84 6.26 11.45
N LEU A 60 -6.00 6.75 12.37
CA LEU A 60 -5.26 5.89 13.29
C LEU A 60 -6.20 5.09 14.18
N GLN A 61 -7.29 5.70 14.66
CA GLN A 61 -8.33 4.98 15.41
C GLN A 61 -8.88 3.80 14.61
N SER A 62 -9.26 4.01 13.34
CA SER A 62 -9.83 2.94 12.49
C SER A 62 -8.84 1.80 12.18
N GLN A 63 -7.53 2.09 12.21
CA GLN A 63 -6.49 1.07 12.04
C GLN A 63 -6.17 0.31 13.33
N LEU A 64 -6.23 0.96 14.50
CA LEU A 64 -5.86 0.36 15.79
C LEU A 64 -7.01 -0.37 16.48
N GLN A 65 -8.24 0.09 16.30
CA GLN A 65 -9.41 -0.44 16.98
C GLN A 65 -10.52 -0.69 15.95
N HIS A 66 -11.09 -1.90 15.96
CA HIS A 66 -12.42 -2.11 15.41
C HIS A 66 -13.42 -1.62 16.46
N ASP A 67 -13.52 -0.31 16.59
CA ASP A 67 -14.43 0.32 17.54
C ASP A 67 -15.80 0.43 16.89
N ASP A 68 -16.78 -0.33 17.39
CA ASP A 68 -18.16 -0.35 16.88
C ASP A 68 -18.97 0.89 17.33
N ARG A 69 -18.36 1.79 18.11
CA ARG A 69 -19.00 3.03 18.58
C ARG A 69 -19.12 4.05 17.44
N ASP A 70 -20.19 4.84 17.48
CA ASP A 70 -20.38 5.93 16.52
C ASP A 70 -19.24 6.96 16.68
N PRO A 71 -18.52 7.31 15.60
CA PRO A 71 -17.43 8.30 15.65
C PRO A 71 -17.85 9.69 16.13
N GLU A 72 -19.15 10.00 16.14
CA GLU A 72 -19.66 11.27 16.68
C GLU A 72 -19.88 11.25 18.20
N ASP A 73 -19.91 10.06 18.81
CA ASP A 73 -20.08 9.89 20.27
C ASP A 73 -18.74 9.85 21.03
N VAL A 74 -17.61 9.77 20.32
CA VAL A 74 -16.27 9.67 20.94
C VAL A 74 -15.56 11.03 20.89
N PRO A 75 -15.19 11.60 22.05
CA PRO A 75 -14.40 12.84 22.11
C PRO A 75 -13.06 12.70 21.37
N LEU A 76 -12.65 13.73 20.61
CA LEU A 76 -11.40 13.71 19.84
C LEU A 76 -10.13 13.54 20.69
N ASP A 77 -10.21 13.91 21.96
CA ASP A 77 -9.19 13.73 23.00
C ASP A 77 -8.96 12.27 23.39
N GLU A 78 -9.93 11.38 23.15
CA GLU A 78 -9.74 9.93 23.31
C GLU A 78 -8.98 9.31 22.12
N TYR A 79 -8.92 9.98 20.98
CA TYR A 79 -8.24 9.43 19.80
C TYR A 79 -6.71 9.50 19.89
N PRO A 80 -6.02 8.46 19.36
CA PRO A 80 -4.57 8.41 19.34
C PRO A 80 -4.00 9.64 18.64
N PHE A 81 -3.14 10.37 19.35
CA PHE A 81 -2.47 11.56 18.84
C PHE A 81 -1.06 11.21 18.35
N TYR A 82 -0.71 11.72 17.17
CA TYR A 82 0.62 11.53 16.59
C TYR A 82 1.32 12.88 16.43
N ASP A 83 2.46 13.05 17.12
CA ASP A 83 3.35 14.22 17.03
C ASP A 83 4.74 13.85 16.50
N GLY A 84 4.85 12.71 15.82
CA GLY A 84 6.12 12.25 15.28
C GLY A 84 6.53 12.97 13.99
N SER A 85 7.73 12.64 13.51
CA SER A 85 8.26 13.18 12.26
C SER A 85 7.62 12.50 11.04
N VAL A 86 7.30 13.30 10.02
CA VAL A 86 6.79 12.81 8.74
C VAL A 86 7.82 13.01 7.62
N CYS A 87 7.80 12.09 6.65
CA CYS A 87 8.62 12.14 5.45
C CYS A 87 7.71 12.19 4.22
N VAL A 88 7.80 13.25 3.43
CA VAL A 88 7.00 13.40 2.20
C VAL A 88 7.78 12.86 1.00
N TYR A 89 7.16 11.94 0.25
CA TYR A 89 7.69 11.42 -1.00
C TYR A 89 6.87 11.96 -2.16
N ASN A 90 7.52 12.47 -3.20
CA ASN A 90 6.84 13.09 -4.34
C ASN A 90 6.44 12.08 -5.42
N SER A 91 6.77 10.79 -5.24
CA SER A 91 6.26 9.74 -6.11
C SER A 91 6.20 8.40 -5.40
N ALA A 92 5.30 7.56 -5.89
CA ALA A 92 5.16 6.17 -5.48
C ALA A 92 4.77 5.29 -6.67
N SER A 93 5.00 3.99 -6.56
CA SER A 93 4.38 2.99 -7.42
C SER A 93 3.55 2.02 -6.58
N SER A 94 2.32 1.78 -7.00
CA SER A 94 1.40 0.85 -6.35
C SER A 94 1.17 -0.34 -7.26
N THR A 95 1.37 -1.55 -6.75
CA THR A 95 1.08 -2.80 -7.47
C THR A 95 -0.02 -3.54 -6.74
N PHE A 96 -1.10 -3.87 -7.44
CA PHE A 96 -2.27 -4.53 -6.87
C PHE A 96 -2.92 -5.48 -7.87
N TYR A 97 -3.70 -6.43 -7.35
CA TYR A 97 -4.48 -7.34 -8.17
C TYR A 97 -5.70 -6.63 -8.75
N ALA A 98 -5.85 -6.67 -10.07
CA ALA A 98 -6.97 -6.12 -10.82
C ALA A 98 -7.55 -7.21 -11.72
N PRO A 99 -8.44 -8.09 -11.21
CA PRO A 99 -8.93 -9.26 -11.94
C PRO A 99 -9.64 -8.92 -13.25
N SER A 100 -10.19 -7.72 -13.36
CA SER A 100 -10.85 -7.21 -14.58
C SER A 100 -9.90 -6.61 -15.62
N ASP A 101 -8.63 -6.37 -15.27
CA ASP A 101 -7.65 -5.77 -16.17
C ASP A 101 -6.80 -6.85 -16.85
N VAL A 102 -7.17 -7.19 -18.09
CA VAL A 102 -6.50 -8.20 -18.93
C VAL A 102 -5.08 -7.81 -19.35
N SER A 103 -4.66 -6.57 -19.06
CA SER A 103 -3.36 -6.04 -19.48
C SER A 103 -2.20 -6.49 -18.58
N GLY A 104 -2.50 -7.12 -17.45
CA GLY A 104 -1.53 -7.55 -16.44
C GLY A 104 -1.13 -9.02 -16.54
N LEU A 105 0.16 -9.34 -16.34
CA LEU A 105 0.60 -10.71 -16.08
C LEU A 105 -0.17 -11.26 -14.87
N HIS A 106 -0.97 -12.31 -15.09
CA HIS A 106 -1.83 -12.91 -14.07
C HIS A 106 -2.83 -11.94 -13.41
N GLY A 107 -3.26 -10.86 -14.09
CA GLY A 107 -4.22 -9.89 -13.54
C GLY A 107 -3.61 -8.85 -12.58
N MET A 108 -2.29 -8.65 -12.61
CA MET A 108 -1.59 -7.62 -11.83
C MET A 108 -1.56 -6.27 -12.53
N ARG A 109 -1.84 -5.19 -11.80
CA ARG A 109 -1.74 -3.82 -12.29
C ARG A 109 -0.72 -3.03 -11.48
N ARG A 110 0.03 -2.16 -12.17
CA ARG A 110 0.95 -1.21 -11.54
C ARG A 110 0.64 0.22 -11.96
N GLU A 111 0.50 1.09 -10.98
CA GLU A 111 0.24 2.52 -11.17
C GLU A 111 1.38 3.35 -10.58
N HIS A 112 1.65 4.50 -11.19
CA HIS A 112 2.58 5.51 -10.69
C HIS A 112 1.80 6.74 -10.24
N ILE A 113 2.11 7.21 -9.03
CA ILE A 113 1.50 8.36 -8.35
C ILE A 113 2.57 9.42 -8.15
#